data_AF-A0A2M7V6L3-F1
#
_entry.id   AF-A0A2M7V6L3-F1
#
_cell.length_a   1.000
_cell.length_b   1.000
_cell.length_c   1.000
_cell.angle_alpha   90.00
_cell.angle_beta   90.00
_cell.angle_gamma   90.00
#
_symmetry.space_group_name_H-M   'P 1'
#
loop_
_entity.id
_entity.type
_entity.pdbx_description
1 polymer ?
#
loop_
_entity_poly.entity_id
_entity_poly.type
_entity_poly.pdbx_seq_one_letter_code
_entity_poly.pdbx_strand_id
1 'polypeptide(L)'
;MKKTLFIIILPLLGLGCNNNTSPLSQTKPAEAVLPQEQTATDIVPEDEITLIQKLYTAVPEISKKSQEIRDASNGDVSVSVRIDKENKNGDMYPVFVFEDRDTHTVTLWTFYISTTGDSIMHLNELTGDIESLETWRATRDELPE
;
A
#
# COMPACT_ATOMS: atom_id res chain seq x y z
N MET A 1 -48.04 -15.53 29.80
CA MET A 1 -48.29 -16.96 29.59
C MET A 1 -48.00 -17.31 28.13
N LYS A 2 -47.53 -18.55 27.89
CA LYS A 2 -47.27 -19.25 26.61
C LYS A 2 -45.88 -19.07 25.97
N LYS A 3 -45.05 -20.08 26.29
CA LYS A 3 -43.98 -20.65 25.45
C LYS A 3 -44.59 -21.19 24.15
N THR A 4 -43.89 -21.09 23.01
CA THR A 4 -43.85 -22.20 22.02
C THR A 4 -42.54 -22.17 21.23
N LEU A 5 -41.82 -23.28 21.33
CA LEU A 5 -40.67 -23.73 20.56
C LEU A 5 -41.19 -24.43 19.28
N PHE A 6 -40.55 -24.24 18.12
CA PHE A 6 -40.70 -25.16 16.98
C PHE A 6 -39.34 -25.44 16.31
N ILE A 7 -39.22 -26.68 15.87
CA ILE A 7 -38.02 -27.48 15.60
C ILE A 7 -38.00 -27.87 14.11
N ILE A 8 -36.81 -27.78 13.48
CA ILE A 8 -36.16 -28.62 12.43
C ILE A 8 -36.90 -28.88 11.09
N ILE A 9 -36.16 -28.79 9.96
CA ILE A 9 -35.96 -29.84 8.93
C ILE A 9 -34.73 -29.49 8.06
N LEU A 10 -33.75 -30.41 8.03
CA LEU A 10 -32.65 -30.51 7.06
C LEU A 10 -33.05 -31.50 5.95
N PRO A 11 -32.67 -31.29 4.68
CA PRO A 11 -32.54 -32.40 3.73
C PRO A 11 -31.08 -32.69 3.38
N LEU A 12 -30.77 -33.99 3.40
CA LEU A 12 -29.51 -34.63 3.00
C LEU A 12 -29.74 -35.42 1.70
N LEU A 13 -28.68 -35.49 0.89
CA LEU A 13 -28.31 -36.52 -0.10
C LEU A 13 -28.96 -36.54 -1.49
N GLY A 14 -28.07 -36.51 -2.49
CA GLY A 14 -28.19 -37.20 -3.77
C GLY A 14 -26.81 -37.74 -4.21
N LEU A 15 -26.59 -39.05 -4.03
CA LEU A 15 -25.66 -39.89 -4.81
C LEU A 15 -26.27 -40.03 -6.22
N GLY A 16 -25.60 -40.00 -7.37
CA GLY A 16 -24.38 -40.66 -7.83
C GLY A 16 -24.70 -41.34 -9.18
N CYS A 17 -23.78 -41.36 -10.15
CA CYS A 17 -23.76 -42.33 -11.26
C CYS A 17 -22.35 -42.39 -11.87
N ASN A 18 -21.90 -43.61 -12.16
CA ASN A 18 -20.53 -44.06 -12.39
C ASN A 18 -20.40 -44.75 -13.78
N ASN A 19 -19.17 -45.12 -14.16
CA ASN A 19 -18.73 -46.14 -15.17
C ASN A 19 -18.56 -45.65 -16.63
N ASN A 20 -17.54 -45.98 -17.44
CA ASN A 20 -16.53 -47.07 -17.51
C ASN A 20 -15.34 -46.64 -18.44
N THR A 21 -14.06 -46.85 -18.08
CA THR A 21 -13.09 -47.92 -18.49
C THR A 21 -12.20 -47.67 -19.75
N SER A 22 -10.87 -47.81 -19.55
CA SER A 22 -9.69 -47.63 -20.44
C SER A 22 -9.56 -48.56 -21.67
N PRO A 23 -8.54 -48.35 -22.54
CA PRO A 23 -7.33 -49.21 -22.48
C PRO A 23 -5.96 -48.55 -22.87
N LEU A 24 -4.88 -49.30 -22.58
CA LEU A 24 -3.42 -49.06 -22.74
C LEU A 24 -2.88 -49.01 -24.18
N SER A 25 -1.83 -48.19 -24.45
CA SER A 25 -0.43 -48.61 -24.78
C SER A 25 0.42 -47.65 -25.67
N GLN A 26 1.66 -47.42 -25.20
CA GLN A 26 2.96 -47.27 -25.91
C GLN A 26 3.48 -45.96 -26.59
N THR A 27 4.52 -45.41 -25.92
CA THR A 27 5.88 -44.94 -26.36
C THR A 27 6.12 -43.91 -27.50
N LYS A 28 6.73 -42.76 -27.14
CA LYS A 28 7.95 -42.20 -27.79
C LYS A 28 8.62 -41.13 -26.87
N PRO A 29 9.96 -40.99 -26.81
CA PRO A 29 10.64 -40.10 -25.85
C PRO A 29 11.06 -38.74 -26.44
N ALA A 30 11.34 -37.82 -25.49
CA ALA A 30 12.11 -36.58 -25.54
C ALA A 30 11.46 -35.34 -26.18
N GLU A 31 11.09 -34.39 -25.32
CA GLU A 31 11.61 -33.03 -25.43
C GLU A 31 11.77 -32.47 -24.02
N ALA A 32 13.02 -32.26 -23.62
CA ALA A 32 13.36 -31.51 -22.42
C ALA A 32 12.95 -30.06 -22.66
N VAL A 33 11.80 -29.67 -22.12
CA VAL A 33 11.47 -28.24 -21.99
C VAL A 33 12.41 -27.70 -20.92
N LEU A 34 13.49 -27.06 -21.36
CA LEU A 34 14.33 -26.25 -20.51
C LEU A 34 13.43 -25.23 -19.79
N PRO A 35 13.53 -25.06 -18.45
CA PRO A 35 12.93 -23.92 -17.80
C PRO A 35 13.57 -22.69 -18.45
N GLN A 36 12.79 -21.90 -19.19
CA GLN A 36 13.22 -20.57 -19.57
C GLN A 36 13.46 -19.79 -18.29
N GLU A 37 14.74 -19.55 -17.98
CA GLU A 37 15.15 -18.40 -17.19
C GLU A 37 14.60 -17.15 -17.88
N GLN A 38 13.47 -16.67 -17.37
CA GLN A 38 13.12 -15.27 -17.45
C GLN A 38 13.05 -14.77 -16.01
N THR A 39 14.23 -14.50 -15.46
CA THR A 39 14.36 -13.58 -14.32
C THR A 39 14.10 -12.17 -14.83
N ALA A 40 12.85 -11.90 -15.22
CA ALA A 40 12.31 -10.59 -14.93
C ALA A 40 12.25 -10.57 -13.41
N THR A 41 13.09 -9.76 -12.78
CA THR A 41 12.90 -9.41 -11.38
C THR A 41 11.56 -8.69 -11.33
N ASP A 42 10.49 -9.47 -11.18
CA ASP A 42 9.18 -8.98 -10.83
C ASP A 42 9.40 -8.34 -9.47
N ILE A 43 9.60 -7.02 -9.48
CA ILE A 43 9.81 -6.26 -8.26
C ILE A 43 8.47 -6.38 -7.54
N VAL A 44 8.40 -7.29 -6.58
CA VAL A 44 7.23 -7.47 -5.73
C VAL A 44 6.99 -6.12 -5.07
N PRO A 45 5.85 -5.46 -5.33
CA PRO A 45 5.55 -4.19 -4.69
C PRO A 45 5.57 -4.39 -3.18
N GLU A 46 6.35 -3.58 -2.48
CA GLU A 46 6.39 -3.61 -1.01
C GLU A 46 4.99 -3.33 -0.45
N ASP A 47 4.68 -3.92 0.70
CA ASP A 47 3.43 -3.64 1.37
C ASP A 47 3.37 -2.16 1.82
N GLU A 48 2.16 -1.65 2.00
CA GLU A 48 1.96 -0.22 2.33
C GLU A 48 2.65 0.18 3.63
N ILE A 49 2.60 -0.71 4.63
CA ILE A 49 3.12 -0.44 5.96
C ILE A 49 4.64 -0.32 5.86
N THR A 50 5.29 -1.21 5.10
CA THR A 50 6.73 -1.17 4.86
C THR A 50 7.15 0.14 4.17
N LEU A 51 6.43 0.59 3.14
CA LEU A 51 6.74 1.85 2.47
C LEU A 51 6.55 3.06 3.39
N ILE A 52 5.48 3.10 4.18
CA ILE A 52 5.25 4.16 5.17
C ILE A 52 6.37 4.17 6.22
N GLN A 53 6.81 3.00 6.71
CA GLN A 53 7.92 2.89 7.66
C GLN A 53 9.24 3.40 7.07
N LYS A 54 9.53 3.06 5.79
CA LYS A 54 10.69 3.59 5.07
C LYS A 54 10.61 5.12 4.96
N LEU A 55 9.44 5.68 4.65
CA LEU A 55 9.24 7.13 4.63
C LEU A 55 9.53 7.77 5.99
N TYR A 56 8.95 7.27 7.09
CA TYR A 56 9.21 7.80 8.43
C TYR A 56 10.68 7.71 8.85
N THR A 57 11.39 6.69 8.38
CA THR A 57 12.82 6.53 8.64
C THR A 57 13.65 7.55 7.86
N ALA A 58 13.32 7.77 6.59
CA ALA A 58 14.04 8.68 5.72
C ALA A 58 13.67 10.16 5.95
N VAL A 59 12.47 10.43 6.46
CA VAL A 59 11.88 11.76 6.67
C VAL A 59 11.42 11.92 8.13
N PRO A 60 12.35 11.98 9.11
CA PRO A 60 12.02 12.17 10.52
C PRO A 60 11.27 13.49 10.81
N GLU A 61 11.30 14.44 9.88
CA GLU A 61 10.54 15.69 9.93
C GLU A 61 9.03 15.46 10.09
N ILE A 62 8.48 14.37 9.54
CA ILE A 62 7.05 14.02 9.69
C ILE A 62 6.71 13.78 11.15
N SER A 63 7.53 12.99 11.85
CA SER A 63 7.33 12.71 13.28
C SER A 63 7.47 13.97 14.12
N LYS A 64 8.43 14.85 13.78
CA LYS A 64 8.60 16.14 14.47
C LYS A 64 7.36 17.03 14.29
N LYS A 65 6.89 17.18 13.06
CA LYS A 65 5.70 17.99 12.76
C LYS A 65 4.44 17.41 13.39
N SER A 66 4.29 16.09 13.42
CA SER A 66 3.21 15.40 14.12
C SER A 66 3.18 15.76 15.61
N GLN A 67 4.34 15.76 16.27
CA GLN A 67 4.43 16.13 17.68
C GLN A 67 4.14 17.62 17.89
N GLU A 68 4.69 18.51 17.06
CA GLU A 68 4.42 19.95 17.11
C GLU A 68 2.92 20.26 17.00
N ILE A 69 2.23 19.67 16.01
CA ILE A 69 0.79 19.85 15.79
C ILE A 69 0.00 19.33 16.98
N ARG A 70 0.32 18.11 17.45
CA ARG A 70 -0.35 17.49 18.58
C ARG A 70 -0.22 18.33 19.85
N ASP A 71 0.97 18.88 20.12
CA ASP A 71 1.21 19.73 21.28
C ASP A 71 0.48 21.06 21.16
N ALA A 72 0.52 21.70 19.99
CA ALA A 72 -0.19 22.95 19.72
C ALA A 72 -1.72 22.80 19.81
N SER A 73 -2.25 21.63 19.47
CA SER A 73 -3.69 21.34 19.50
C SER A 73 -4.17 20.65 20.78
N ASN A 74 -3.31 20.45 21.78
CA ASN A 74 -3.61 19.63 22.97
C ASN A 74 -4.12 18.21 22.65
N GLY A 75 -3.70 17.63 21.52
CA GLY A 75 -4.11 16.30 21.07
C GLY A 75 -5.34 16.24 20.17
N ASP A 76 -6.02 17.36 19.91
CA ASP A 76 -7.23 17.40 19.07
C ASP A 76 -6.95 17.20 17.57
N VAL A 77 -5.71 17.36 17.14
CA VAL A 77 -5.28 17.23 15.75
C VAL A 77 -4.22 16.14 15.67
N SER A 78 -4.32 15.32 14.64
CA SER A 78 -3.36 14.24 14.38
C SER A 78 -2.74 14.38 13.01
N VAL A 79 -1.61 13.70 12.80
CA VAL A 79 -0.98 13.60 11.48
C VAL A 79 -1.10 12.17 10.98
N SER A 80 -1.61 12.00 9.77
CA SER A 80 -1.62 10.69 9.09
C SER A 80 -0.83 10.73 7.80
N VAL A 81 -0.41 9.56 7.35
CA VAL A 81 0.34 9.36 6.10
C VAL A 81 -0.42 8.33 5.28
N ARG A 82 -0.67 8.63 4.00
CA ARG A 82 -1.40 7.72 3.09
C ARG A 82 -0.67 7.62 1.76
N ILE A 83 -0.48 6.38 1.30
CA ILE A 83 0.09 6.10 -0.02
C ILE A 83 -1.04 5.95 -1.02
N ASP A 84 -0.99 6.70 -2.11
CA ASP A 84 -1.92 6.53 -3.23
C ASP A 84 -1.30 5.59 -4.26
N LYS A 85 -1.64 4.31 -4.13
CA LYS A 85 -1.15 3.23 -5.01
C LYS A 85 -1.80 3.21 -6.38
N GLU A 86 -2.93 3.90 -6.55
CA GLU A 86 -3.70 3.92 -7.79
C GLU A 86 -3.13 4.93 -8.78
N ASN A 87 -2.51 6.01 -8.28
CA ASN A 87 -1.99 7.12 -9.10
C ASN A 87 -0.46 7.18 -9.15
N LYS A 88 0.20 6.04 -9.43
CA LYS A 88 1.66 5.99 -9.59
C LYS A 88 2.13 6.87 -10.76
N ASN A 89 3.24 7.57 -10.57
CA ASN A 89 3.97 8.26 -11.64
C ASN A 89 5.28 7.51 -11.92
N GLY A 90 5.33 6.79 -13.03
CA GLY A 90 6.44 5.88 -13.30
C GLY A 90 6.51 4.75 -12.27
N ASP A 91 7.61 4.69 -11.53
CA ASP A 91 7.90 3.74 -10.46
C ASP A 91 7.68 4.32 -9.05
N MET A 92 7.12 5.53 -8.94
CA MET A 92 6.89 6.18 -7.65
C MET A 92 5.40 6.28 -7.31
N TYR A 93 5.08 6.00 -6.06
CA TYR A 93 3.78 6.26 -5.47
C TYR A 93 3.77 7.65 -4.81
N PRO A 94 2.75 8.48 -5.07
CA PRO A 94 2.50 9.65 -4.25
C PRO A 94 2.14 9.24 -2.82
N VAL A 95 2.72 9.96 -1.85
CA VAL A 95 2.48 9.78 -0.42
C VAL A 95 2.13 11.13 0.17
N PHE A 96 0.95 11.19 0.77
CA PHE A 96 0.43 12.42 1.35
C PHE A 96 0.56 12.38 2.87
N VAL A 97 1.09 13.46 3.43
CA VAL A 97 1.10 13.72 4.86
C VAL A 97 -0.03 14.69 5.16
N PHE A 98 -0.98 14.27 5.99
CA PHE A 98 -2.17 15.06 6.32
C PHE A 98 -2.13 15.51 7.76
N GLU A 99 -2.63 16.71 8.00
CA GLU A 99 -3.17 17.14 9.27
C GLU A 99 -4.66 16.78 9.30
N ASP A 100 -5.04 15.86 10.16
CA ASP A 100 -6.42 15.42 10.33
C ASP A 100 -7.05 16.15 11.53
N ARG A 101 -8.13 16.89 11.23
CA ARG A 101 -9.00 17.55 12.20
C ARG A 101 -10.38 16.91 12.13
N ASP A 102 -11.19 17.11 13.15
CA ASP A 102 -12.55 16.54 13.21
C ASP A 102 -13.46 16.92 12.03
N THR A 103 -13.22 18.09 11.42
CA THR A 103 -14.09 18.63 10.35
C THR A 103 -13.50 18.53 8.95
N HIS A 104 -12.18 18.38 8.83
CA HIS A 104 -11.48 18.39 7.56
C HIS A 104 -10.06 17.85 7.68
N THR A 105 -9.46 17.56 6.54
CA THR A 105 -8.07 17.13 6.41
C THR A 105 -7.31 18.12 5.55
N VAL A 106 -6.12 18.52 5.97
CA VAL A 106 -5.24 19.44 5.23
C VAL A 106 -3.99 18.69 4.82
N THR A 107 -3.59 18.76 3.55
CA THR A 107 -2.31 18.23 3.12
C THR A 107 -1.19 19.12 3.64
N LEU A 108 -0.27 18.55 4.41
CA LEU A 108 0.92 19.23 4.90
C LEU A 108 2.05 19.15 3.87
N TRP A 109 2.37 17.93 3.43
CA TRP A 109 3.44 17.65 2.48
C TRP A 109 3.03 16.53 1.53
N THR A 110 3.55 16.60 0.31
CA THR A 110 3.45 15.51 -0.65
C THR A 110 4.83 14.98 -1.01
N PHE A 111 5.03 13.68 -0.79
CA PHE A 111 6.24 12.97 -1.18
C PHE A 111 5.94 12.01 -2.33
N TYR A 112 6.99 11.58 -3.02
CA TYR A 112 6.96 10.45 -3.94
C TYR A 112 7.95 9.41 -3.44
N ILE A 113 7.50 8.17 -3.26
CA ILE A 113 8.34 7.06 -2.82
C ILE A 113 8.40 5.99 -3.93
N SER A 114 9.59 5.49 -4.25
CA SER A 114 9.72 4.38 -5.21
C SER A 114 8.98 3.13 -4.71
N THR A 115 8.60 2.23 -5.62
CA THR A 115 7.95 0.96 -5.25
C THR A 115 8.79 0.09 -4.32
N THR A 116 10.12 0.29 -4.30
CA THR A 116 11.05 -0.36 -3.38
C THR A 116 11.27 0.43 -2.08
N GLY A 117 10.90 1.70 -2.03
CA GLY A 117 11.12 2.59 -0.90
C GLY A 117 12.55 3.13 -0.73
N ASP A 118 13.42 2.92 -1.73
CA ASP A 118 14.83 3.35 -1.68
C ASP A 118 15.03 4.80 -2.14
N SER A 119 14.09 5.34 -2.92
CA SER A 119 14.12 6.73 -3.38
C SER A 119 12.88 7.46 -2.89
N ILE A 120 13.11 8.63 -2.30
CA ILE A 120 12.05 9.53 -1.85
C ILE A 120 12.35 10.92 -2.39
N MET A 121 11.33 11.54 -2.98
CA MET A 121 11.34 12.92 -3.49
C MET A 121 10.20 13.70 -2.85
N HIS A 122 10.28 15.02 -2.91
CA HIS A 122 9.28 15.94 -2.38
C HIS A 122 8.63 16.74 -3.51
N LEU A 123 7.33 17.01 -3.42
CA LEU A 123 6.65 17.96 -4.30
C LEU A 123 6.73 19.34 -3.69
N ASN A 124 7.40 20.27 -4.32
CA ASN A 124 7.34 21.67 -3.92
C ASN A 124 5.97 22.24 -4.29
N GLU A 125 5.10 22.46 -3.31
CA GLU A 125 3.70 22.83 -3.52
C GLU A 125 3.53 24.24 -4.12
N LEU A 126 4.54 25.10 -3.98
CA LEU A 126 4.54 26.45 -4.53
C LEU A 126 4.84 26.46 -6.04
N THR A 127 5.80 25.64 -6.46
CA THR A 127 6.28 25.61 -7.86
C THR A 127 5.66 24.49 -8.68
N GLY A 128 5.22 23.42 -8.03
CA GLY A 128 4.79 22.17 -8.66
C GLY A 128 5.94 21.25 -9.06
N ASP A 129 7.19 21.61 -8.77
CA ASP A 129 8.36 20.82 -9.11
C ASP A 129 8.58 19.66 -8.13
N ILE A 130 9.06 18.53 -8.63
CA ILE A 130 9.47 17.40 -7.81
C ILE A 130 10.99 17.49 -7.57
N GLU A 131 11.37 17.65 -6.31
CA GLU A 131 12.74 17.90 -5.88
C GLU A 131 13.28 16.79 -4.97
N SER A 132 14.60 16.72 -4.82
CA SER A 132 15.21 15.77 -3.88
C SER A 132 14.90 16.18 -2.43
N LEU A 133 14.93 15.22 -1.50
CA LEU A 133 14.78 15.52 -0.07
C LEU A 133 15.84 16.48 0.45
N GLU A 134 17.05 16.45 -0.10
CA GLU A 134 18.13 17.36 0.29
C GLU A 134 17.84 18.80 -0.11
N THR A 135 17.34 19.00 -1.34
CA THR A 135 16.91 20.32 -1.82
C THR A 135 15.76 20.85 -0.98
N TRP A 136 14.73 20.03 -0.76
CA TRP A 136 13.59 20.41 0.09
C TRP A 136 14.04 20.80 1.50
N ARG A 137 14.90 20.01 2.15
CA ARG A 137 15.42 20.34 3.48
C ARG A 137 16.22 21.64 3.52
N ALA A 138 16.89 21.99 2.43
CA ALA A 138 17.65 23.23 2.33
C ALA A 138 16.74 24.47 2.17
N THR A 139 15.55 24.32 1.59
CA THR A 139 14.64 25.43 1.24
C THR A 139 13.36 25.49 2.08
N ARG A 140 13.02 24.42 2.82
CA ARG A 140 11.76 24.29 3.58
C ARG A 140 11.50 25.48 4.51
N ASP A 141 12.52 25.92 5.24
CA ASP A 141 12.39 26.97 6.25
C ASP A 141 12.37 28.39 5.64
N GLU A 142 12.50 28.51 4.33
CA GLU A 142 12.41 29.77 3.59
C GLU A 142 10.98 30.09 3.12
N LEU A 143 10.06 29.13 3.26
CA LEU A 143 8.65 29.30 2.89
C LEU A 143 7.84 29.82 4.10
N PRO A 144 7.01 30.87 3.92
CA PRO A 144 6.17 31.38 5.01
C PRO A 144 5.15 30.32 5.46
N GLU A 145 4.97 30.20 6.78
CA GLU A 145 3.97 29.34 7.44
C GLU A 145 2.52 29.70 7.07
#